data_AF-A0A822FV54-F1
#
_entry.id   AF-A0A822FV54-F1
#
_cell.length_a   1.000
_cell.length_b   1.000
_cell.length_c   1.000
_cell.angle_alpha   90.00
_cell.angle_beta   90.00
_cell.angle_gamma   90.00
#
_symmetry.space_group_name_H-M   'P 1'
#
loop_
_entity.id
_entity.type
_entity.pdbx_description
1 polymer ?
#
loop_
_entity_poly.entity_id
_entity_poly.type
_entity_poly.pdbx_seq_one_letter_code
_entity_poly.pdbx_strand_id
1 'polypeptide(L)'
;TGKHFTGHAMIHFKLPNEALGIQFNNIDNEINLNRLRNLDTLQHEQHDGIKCDGVCHQKKFVGLRFKCDTCPNYNLCETCAINKHVCTKNHEKDHPLILTSNRVMPKINPDDIDMGEVLGRGAF
;
A
#
# COMPACT_ATOMS: atom_id res chain seq x y z
N THR A 1 -14.41 24.95 7.08
CA THR A 1 -14.55 23.52 6.71
C THR A 1 -13.48 23.17 5.69
N GLY A 2 -12.24 22.98 6.17
CA GLY A 2 -11.12 22.63 5.30
C GLY A 2 -11.28 21.19 4.82
N LYS A 3 -11.31 20.97 3.51
CA LYS A 3 -11.22 19.62 2.94
C LYS A 3 -9.92 18.98 3.44
N HIS A 4 -10.01 17.97 4.28
CA HIS A 4 -8.88 17.09 4.57
C HIS A 4 -8.56 16.35 3.27
N PHE A 5 -7.44 16.68 2.63
CA PHE A 5 -6.91 15.88 1.54
C PHE A 5 -6.18 14.70 2.17
N THR A 6 -6.73 13.49 2.05
CA THR A 6 -6.09 12.22 2.40
C THR A 6 -4.97 11.89 1.40
N GLY A 7 -4.10 12.85 1.12
CA GLY A 7 -2.97 12.70 0.19
C GLY A 7 -1.76 11.99 0.80
N HIS A 8 -1.83 11.60 2.07
CA HIS A 8 -0.76 10.83 2.71
C HIS A 8 -0.97 9.34 2.44
N ALA A 9 0.07 8.69 1.94
CA ALA A 9 0.08 7.25 1.83
C ALA A 9 0.06 6.61 3.22
N MET A 10 -0.74 5.57 3.38
CA MET A 10 -0.89 4.81 4.62
C MET A 10 -0.10 3.51 4.54
N ILE A 11 0.24 2.95 5.70
CA ILE A 11 0.83 1.62 5.82
C ILE A 11 0.03 0.85 6.88
N HIS A 12 -0.32 -0.39 6.57
CA HIS A 12 -1.08 -1.22 7.50
C HIS A 12 -0.14 -1.97 8.44
N PHE A 13 -0.34 -1.79 9.74
CA PHE A 13 0.39 -2.51 10.79
C PHE A 13 -0.39 -3.77 11.16
N LYS A 14 0.27 -4.92 11.09
CA LYS A 14 -0.27 -6.21 11.54
C LYS A 14 -0.15 -6.36 13.06
N LEU A 15 0.94 -5.85 13.63
CA LEU A 15 1.23 -5.78 15.07
C LEU A 15 1.80 -4.39 15.39
N PRO A 16 1.87 -3.96 16.66
CA PRO A 16 2.33 -2.61 17.05
C PRO A 16 3.67 -2.19 16.41
N ASN A 17 4.53 -3.15 16.09
CA ASN A 17 5.82 -2.94 15.45
C ASN A 17 5.99 -3.77 14.17
N GLU A 18 4.93 -4.26 13.55
CA GLU A 18 5.03 -5.05 12.32
C GLU A 18 4.18 -4.44 11.21
N ALA A 19 4.81 -4.06 10.11
CA ALA A 19 4.10 -3.71 8.88
C ALA A 19 4.84 -4.30 7.68
N LEU A 20 4.10 -4.69 6.63
CA LEU A 20 4.67 -5.35 5.44
C LEU A 20 5.52 -6.59 5.79
N GLY A 21 5.25 -7.24 6.93
CA GLY A 21 6.03 -8.34 7.50
C GLY A 21 7.45 -7.97 7.93
N ILE A 22 7.70 -6.69 8.24
CA ILE A 22 8.95 -6.16 8.76
C ILE A 22 8.73 -5.76 10.21
N GLN A 23 9.58 -6.26 11.11
CA GLN A 23 9.57 -5.89 12.53
C GLN A 23 10.38 -4.60 12.74
N PHE A 24 9.79 -3.60 13.39
CA PHE A 24 10.36 -2.30 13.71
C PHE A 24 10.73 -2.27 15.19
N ASN A 25 11.82 -2.94 15.56
CA ASN A 25 12.21 -3.14 16.96
C ASN A 25 12.79 -1.88 17.65
N ASN A 26 13.25 -0.88 16.88
CA ASN A 26 13.71 0.40 17.41
C ASN A 26 12.58 1.44 17.34
N ILE A 27 12.01 1.73 18.51
CA ILE A 27 10.91 2.68 18.73
C ILE A 27 11.37 4.12 18.51
N ASP A 28 12.67 4.41 18.68
CA ASP A 28 13.23 5.77 18.62
C ASP A 28 13.34 6.34 17.21
N ASN A 29 13.15 5.51 16.17
CA ASN A 29 13.27 5.94 14.78
C ASN A 29 11.89 5.90 14.12
N GLU A 30 11.32 7.07 13.88
CA GLU A 30 10.09 7.22 13.09
C GLU A 30 10.18 6.44 11.77
N ILE A 31 9.09 5.75 11.41
CA ILE A 31 8.99 5.11 10.09
C ILE A 31 8.70 6.21 9.09
N ASN A 32 9.68 6.51 8.24
CA ASN A 32 9.56 7.47 7.16
C ASN A 32 9.92 6.83 5.82
N LEU A 33 9.65 7.56 4.75
CA LEU A 33 9.85 7.08 3.39
C LEU A 33 11.32 6.74 3.09
N ASN A 34 12.27 7.50 3.62
CA ASN A 34 13.71 7.21 3.44
C ASN A 34 14.10 5.91 4.13
N ARG A 35 13.58 5.64 5.33
CA ARG A 35 13.80 4.35 6.00
C ARG A 35 13.21 3.23 5.16
N LEU A 36 11.97 3.36 4.70
CA LEU A 36 11.28 2.33 3.91
C LEU A 36 12.01 2.02 2.59
N ARG A 37 12.53 3.04 1.89
CA ARG A 37 13.35 2.89 0.67
C ARG A 37 14.61 2.06 0.88
N ASN A 38 15.22 2.18 2.04
CA ASN A 38 16.50 1.54 2.37
C ASN A 38 16.34 0.22 3.13
N LEU A 39 15.11 -0.27 3.34
CA LEU A 39 14.90 -1.61 3.86
C LEU A 39 15.22 -2.61 2.76
N ASP A 40 16.21 -3.49 2.97
CA ASP A 40 16.64 -4.49 1.98
C ASP A 40 15.47 -5.27 1.36
N THR A 41 14.48 -5.61 2.19
CA THR A 41 13.28 -6.35 1.77
C THR A 41 12.36 -5.57 0.83
N LEU A 42 12.39 -4.24 0.85
CA LEU A 42 11.54 -3.38 0.02
C LEU A 42 12.34 -2.77 -1.14
N GLN A 43 13.58 -2.35 -0.91
CA GLN A 43 14.44 -1.72 -1.91
C GLN A 43 14.58 -2.56 -3.19
N HIS A 44 14.61 -3.88 -3.04
CA HIS A 44 14.82 -4.84 -4.12
C HIS A 44 13.57 -5.66 -4.46
N GLU A 45 12.40 -5.32 -3.90
CA GLU A 45 11.17 -6.06 -4.17
C GLU A 45 10.71 -5.84 -5.62
N GLN A 46 10.54 -6.93 -6.38
CA GLN A 46 10.16 -6.87 -7.80
C GLN A 46 8.67 -7.08 -7.98
N HIS A 47 7.96 -6.10 -8.50
CA HIS A 47 6.52 -6.20 -8.78
C HIS A 47 6.25 -6.64 -10.21
N ASP A 48 6.59 -7.89 -10.52
CA ASP A 48 6.29 -8.49 -11.83
C ASP A 48 4.78 -8.68 -12.02
N GLY A 49 4.29 -8.36 -13.22
CA GLY A 49 2.86 -8.43 -13.53
C GLY A 49 2.01 -7.30 -12.94
N ILE A 50 2.60 -6.41 -12.13
CA ILE A 50 1.93 -5.19 -11.65
C ILE A 50 2.36 -4.02 -12.53
N LYS A 51 1.39 -3.48 -13.26
CA LYS A 51 1.58 -2.27 -14.08
C LYS A 51 1.35 -1.03 -13.22
N CYS A 52 2.21 -0.03 -13.36
CA CYS A 52 1.95 1.31 -12.84
C CYS A 52 0.86 1.99 -13.70
N ASP A 53 -0.23 2.41 -13.08
CA ASP A 53 -1.35 3.13 -13.69
C ASP A 53 -1.15 4.65 -13.71
N GLY A 54 -0.04 5.11 -13.15
CA GLY A 54 0.45 6.48 -13.30
C GLY A 54 1.06 6.72 -14.67
N VAL A 55 1.58 7.92 -14.89
CA VAL A 55 2.04 8.38 -16.21
C VAL A 55 3.22 7.61 -16.79
N CYS A 56 3.96 6.83 -15.99
CA CYS A 56 5.10 6.07 -16.49
C CYS A 56 4.70 4.77 -17.22
N HIS A 57 3.50 4.24 -16.95
CA HIS A 57 2.97 3.01 -17.54
C HIS A 57 3.91 1.79 -17.52
N GLN A 58 4.85 1.75 -16.58
CA GLN A 58 5.80 0.64 -16.42
C GLN A 58 5.01 -0.65 -16.15
N LYS A 59 5.30 -1.72 -16.91
CA LYS A 59 4.65 -3.04 -16.77
C LYS A 59 5.26 -3.90 -15.65
N LYS A 60 6.35 -3.42 -15.06
CA LYS A 60 7.06 -3.97 -13.91
C LYS A 60 7.90 -2.86 -13.29
N PHE A 61 8.08 -2.88 -11.97
CA PHE A 61 8.95 -1.94 -11.26
C PHE A 61 9.49 -2.58 -9.98
N VAL A 62 10.55 -1.98 -9.44
CA VAL A 62 11.25 -2.44 -8.23
C VAL A 62 11.10 -1.37 -7.15
N GLY A 63 11.01 -1.79 -5.89
CA GLY A 63 10.99 -0.88 -4.75
C GLY A 63 9.63 -0.82 -4.07
N LEU A 64 9.19 0.39 -3.71
CA LEU A 64 7.91 0.61 -3.03
C LEU A 64 6.73 0.57 -4.02
N ARG A 65 5.69 -0.20 -3.68
CA ARG A 65 4.42 -0.24 -4.41
C ARG A 65 3.31 0.43 -3.61
N PHE A 66 2.59 1.33 -4.27
CA PHE A 66 1.42 1.99 -3.72
C PHE A 66 0.17 1.49 -4.44
N LYS A 67 -0.84 1.04 -3.70
CA LYS A 67 -2.14 0.64 -4.24
C LYS A 67 -3.20 1.61 -3.74
N CYS A 68 -4.12 2.00 -4.62
CA CYS A 68 -5.33 2.71 -4.19
C CYS A 68 -6.22 1.78 -3.38
N ASP A 69 -6.66 2.25 -2.22
CA ASP A 69 -7.56 1.51 -1.34
C ASP A 69 -8.99 1.49 -1.89
N THR A 70 -9.40 2.58 -2.56
CA THR A 70 -10.73 2.70 -3.16
C THR A 70 -10.83 2.02 -4.53
N CYS A 71 -9.76 2.06 -5.33
CA CYS A 71 -9.79 1.58 -6.71
C CYS A 71 -9.20 0.16 -6.81
N PRO A 72 -9.98 -0.85 -7.28
CA PRO A 72 -9.57 -2.25 -7.24
C PRO A 72 -8.21 -2.53 -7.91
N ASN A 73 -7.94 -1.90 -9.05
CA ASN A 73 -6.79 -2.20 -9.91
C ASN A 73 -5.93 -0.97 -10.23
N TYR A 74 -5.77 -0.06 -9.27
CA TYR A 74 -4.90 1.11 -9.46
C TYR A 74 -3.64 0.99 -8.61
N ASN A 75 -2.51 0.82 -9.28
CA ASN A 75 -1.19 0.66 -8.67
C ASN A 75 -0.24 1.75 -9.16
N LEU A 76 0.60 2.26 -8.27
CA LEU A 76 1.62 3.23 -8.59
C LEU A 76 2.98 2.73 -8.10
N CYS A 77 4.01 2.95 -8.92
CA CYS A 77 5.38 2.96 -8.41
C CYS A 77 5.58 4.20 -7.55
N GLU A 78 6.61 4.17 -6.70
CA GLU A 78 6.95 5.29 -5.83
C GLU A 78 6.98 6.65 -6.54
N THR A 79 7.67 6.75 -7.68
CA THR A 79 7.79 8.02 -8.41
C THR A 79 6.44 8.57 -8.82
N CYS A 80 5.50 7.71 -9.22
CA CYS A 80 4.15 8.14 -9.60
C CYS A 80 3.27 8.44 -8.38
N ALA A 81 3.46 7.74 -7.27
CA ALA A 81 2.74 8.03 -6.03
C ALA A 81 3.12 9.40 -5.45
N ILE A 82 4.39 9.78 -5.51
CA ILE A 82 4.88 11.03 -4.88
C ILE A 82 4.75 12.23 -5.81
N ASN A 83 5.22 12.11 -7.06
CA ASN A 83 5.45 13.27 -7.92
C ASN A 83 4.44 13.38 -9.07
N LYS A 84 3.72 12.30 -9.39
CA LYS A 84 2.90 12.21 -10.61
C LYS A 84 1.57 11.49 -10.38
N HIS A 85 0.95 11.73 -9.22
CA HIS A 85 -0.34 11.14 -8.88
C HIS A 85 -1.43 11.87 -9.66
N VAL A 86 -2.04 11.18 -10.62
CA VAL A 86 -2.97 11.78 -11.59
C VAL A 86 -4.36 11.16 -11.48
N CYS A 87 -5.39 11.97 -11.69
CA CYS A 87 -6.73 11.45 -11.93
C CYS A 87 -6.74 10.67 -13.26
N THR A 88 -7.45 9.55 -13.27
CA THR A 88 -7.71 8.77 -14.48
C THR A 88 -9.21 8.48 -14.56
N LYS A 89 -9.65 7.80 -15.63
CA LYS A 89 -11.04 7.36 -15.75
C LYS A 89 -11.52 6.54 -14.55
N ASN A 90 -10.63 5.79 -13.91
CA ASN A 90 -10.96 4.84 -12.84
C ASN A 90 -10.36 5.23 -11.49
N HIS A 91 -9.86 6.47 -11.32
CA HIS A 91 -9.15 6.88 -10.11
C HIS A 91 -9.17 8.40 -9.89
N GLU A 92 -9.44 8.82 -8.66
CA GLU A 92 -9.33 10.22 -8.21
C GLU A 92 -8.12 10.39 -7.30
N LYS A 93 -7.39 11.49 -7.47
CA LYS A 93 -6.15 11.76 -6.72
C LYS A 93 -6.32 11.86 -5.20
N ASP A 94 -7.53 12.12 -4.71
CA ASP A 94 -7.81 12.24 -3.28
C ASP A 94 -8.05 10.87 -2.63
N HIS A 95 -8.15 9.79 -3.41
CA HIS A 95 -8.29 8.45 -2.86
C HIS A 95 -7.03 8.04 -2.08
N PRO A 96 -7.21 7.42 -0.90
CA PRO A 96 -6.10 6.95 -0.09
C PRO A 96 -5.25 5.93 -0.84
N LEU A 97 -3.93 6.11 -0.75
CA LEU A 97 -2.94 5.15 -1.20
C LEU A 97 -2.41 4.35 -0.02
N ILE A 98 -2.24 3.05 -0.20
CA ILE A 98 -1.64 2.15 0.78
C ILE A 98 -0.32 1.64 0.21
N LEU A 99 0.75 1.77 0.98
CA LEU A 99 2.01 1.09 0.71
C LEU A 99 1.80 -0.41 0.94
N THR A 100 2.10 -1.21 -0.08
CA THR A 100 1.95 -2.67 -0.05
C THR A 100 3.18 -3.35 -0.62
N SER A 101 3.43 -4.58 -0.19
CA SER A 101 4.45 -5.46 -0.74
C SER A 101 3.82 -6.54 -1.62
N ASN A 102 4.64 -7.37 -2.27
CA ASN A 102 4.18 -8.60 -2.96
C ASN A 102 3.93 -9.76 -2.01
N ARG A 103 4.22 -9.58 -0.70
CA ARG A 103 4.00 -10.63 0.28
C ARG A 103 2.55 -11.08 0.14
N VAL A 104 2.43 -12.32 -0.30
CA VAL A 104 1.19 -12.97 -0.69
C VAL A 104 0.17 -12.66 0.39
N MET A 105 -0.83 -11.82 0.07
CA MET A 105 -2.12 -11.94 0.73
C MET A 105 -2.44 -13.42 0.60
N PRO A 106 -2.47 -14.20 1.71
CA PRO A 106 -2.86 -15.59 1.61
C PRO A 106 -4.13 -15.59 0.78
N LYS A 107 -4.16 -16.37 -0.30
CA LYS A 107 -5.43 -16.59 -1.00
C LYS A 107 -6.28 -17.36 0.00
N ILE A 108 -7.04 -16.62 0.80
CA ILE A 108 -7.99 -17.23 1.71
C ILE A 108 -9.06 -17.76 0.77
N ASN A 109 -9.23 -19.08 0.73
CA ASN A 109 -10.38 -19.65 0.05
C ASN A 109 -11.62 -19.07 0.73
N PRO A 110 -12.61 -18.52 0.01
CA PRO A 110 -13.85 -18.07 0.63
C PRO A 110 -14.49 -19.12 1.54
N ASP A 111 -14.30 -20.41 1.24
CA ASP A 111 -14.78 -21.52 2.06
C ASP A 111 -13.99 -21.71 3.38
N ASP A 112 -12.76 -21.19 3.45
CA ASP A 112 -11.93 -21.17 4.66
C ASP A 112 -12.23 -19.96 5.56
N ILE A 113 -13.08 -19.03 5.10
CA ILE A 113 -13.56 -17.89 5.89
C ILE A 113 -14.78 -18.36 6.67
N ASP A 114 -14.57 -18.73 7.93
CA ASP A 114 -15.69 -19.00 8.83
C ASP A 114 -16.40 -17.66 9.11
N MET A 115 -17.51 -17.40 8.42
CA MET A 115 -18.35 -16.25 8.69
C MET A 115 -19.04 -16.47 10.03
N GLY A 116 -18.37 -16.08 11.12
CA GLY A 116 -19.06 -15.86 12.37
C GLY A 116 -20.27 -14.96 12.11
N GLU A 117 -21.45 -15.35 12.59
CA GLU A 117 -22.75 -14.68 12.34
C GLU A 117 -22.78 -13.19 12.74
N VAL A 118 -21.70 -12.70 13.35
CA VAL A 118 -21.48 -11.29 13.62
C VAL A 118 -20.08 -10.93 13.15
N LEU A 119 -19.98 -10.21 12.03
CA LEU A 119 -18.85 -9.32 11.83
C LEU A 119 -18.89 -8.34 13.00
N GLY A 120 -18.09 -8.59 14.04
CA GLY A 120 -17.92 -7.68 15.15
C GLY A 120 -17.73 -6.28 14.58
N ARG A 121 -18.46 -5.29 15.11
CA ARG A 121 -18.37 -3.90 14.67
C ARG A 121 -16.92 -3.47 14.85
N GLY A 122 -16.12 -3.59 13.79
CA GLY A 122 -14.74 -3.14 13.76
C GLY A 122 -14.75 -1.64 14.00
N ALA A 123 -14.42 -1.25 15.21
CA ALA A 123 -14.00 0.10 15.52
C ALA A 123 -12.61 0.30 14.90
N PHE A 124 -12.49 1.39 14.15
CA PHE A 124 -11.21 1.95 13.70
C PHE A 124 -10.32 2.33 14.88
#